data_AF-A0A139NAJ1-F1
#
_entry.id   AF-A0A139NAJ1-F1
#
_cell.length_a   1.000
_cell.length_b   1.000
_cell.length_c   1.000
_cell.angle_alpha   90.00
_cell.angle_beta   90.00
_cell.angle_gamma   90.00
#
_symmetry.space_group_name_H-M   'P 1'
#
loop_
_entity.id
_entity.type
_entity.pdbx_description
1 polymer ?
#
loop_
_entity_poly.entity_id
_entity_poly.type
_entity_poly.pdbx_seq_one_letter_code
_entity_poly.pdbx_strand_id
1 'polypeptide(L)'
;MNTLQKSTTDTGLTQLVNPYQLRVAKELNQSMAANQARELLATDLLYKVGKLALIQEEILGNTPNAKVYTDYILRAFTYHSAEKLK
;
A
#
# COMPACT_ATOMS: atom_id res chain seq x y z
N MET A 1 -43.70 -29.17 -31.97
CA MET A 1 -42.35 -29.51 -31.45
C MET A 1 -41.58 -28.24 -31.19
N ASN A 2 -41.37 -27.90 -29.91
CA ASN A 2 -40.10 -27.45 -29.33
C ASN A 2 -40.38 -26.99 -27.89
N THR A 3 -40.04 -27.87 -26.97
CA THR A 3 -40.09 -27.65 -25.53
C THR A 3 -39.05 -26.61 -25.13
N LEU A 4 -39.48 -25.62 -24.36
CA LEU A 4 -38.64 -24.67 -23.65
C LEU A 4 -37.67 -25.43 -22.73
N GLN A 5 -36.45 -25.72 -23.19
CA GLN A 5 -35.38 -26.19 -22.34
C GLN A 5 -34.83 -25.00 -21.55
N LYS A 6 -35.25 -24.93 -20.29
CA LYS A 6 -34.62 -24.14 -19.24
C LYS A 6 -33.14 -24.50 -19.23
N SER A 7 -32.27 -23.62 -19.72
CA SER A 7 -30.82 -23.77 -19.58
C SER A 7 -30.47 -23.57 -18.11
N THR A 8 -30.62 -24.64 -17.32
CA THR A 8 -29.89 -24.82 -16.07
C THR A 8 -28.46 -25.16 -16.44
N THR A 9 -27.66 -24.13 -16.70
CA THR A 9 -26.20 -24.21 -16.59
C THR A 9 -25.75 -23.27 -15.49
N ASP A 10 -26.27 -23.53 -14.29
CA ASP A 10 -25.66 -23.16 -13.02
C ASP A 10 -24.44 -24.07 -12.73
N THR A 11 -23.70 -24.41 -13.79
CA THR A 11 -22.54 -25.31 -13.79
C THR A 11 -21.22 -24.55 -13.86
N GLY A 12 -21.26 -23.22 -13.89
CA GLY A 12 -20.06 -22.37 -14.01
C GLY A 12 -19.31 -22.09 -12.71
N LEU A 13 -19.89 -22.38 -11.54
CA LEU A 13 -19.28 -22.04 -10.24
C LEU A 13 -18.90 -23.26 -9.37
N THR A 14 -19.25 -24.47 -9.79
CA THR A 14 -19.21 -25.67 -8.94
C THR A 14 -18.30 -26.78 -9.43
N GLN A 15 -17.62 -26.63 -10.57
CA GLN A 15 -16.59 -27.58 -10.97
C GLN A 15 -15.29 -27.34 -10.19
N LEU A 16 -15.34 -27.75 -8.92
CA LEU A 16 -14.22 -28.22 -8.12
C LEU A 16 -12.97 -27.35 -8.25
N VAL A 17 -13.01 -26.14 -7.68
CA VAL A 17 -11.77 -25.46 -7.30
C VAL A 17 -11.03 -26.45 -6.41
N ASN A 18 -9.94 -27.01 -6.93
CA ASN A 18 -9.13 -27.97 -6.19
C ASN A 18 -8.84 -27.33 -4.81
N PRO A 19 -9.07 -28.01 -3.67
CA PRO A 19 -8.80 -27.45 -2.35
C PRO A 19 -7.41 -26.81 -2.23
N TYR A 20 -6.44 -27.33 -2.99
CA TYR A 20 -5.13 -26.73 -3.19
C TYR A 20 -5.19 -25.34 -3.83
N GLN A 21 -5.88 -25.19 -4.97
CA GLN A 21 -6.06 -23.91 -5.68
C GLN A 21 -6.78 -22.88 -4.81
N LEU A 22 -7.80 -23.29 -4.05
CA LEU A 22 -8.50 -22.38 -3.13
C LEU A 22 -7.57 -21.89 -2.00
N ARG A 23 -6.74 -22.78 -1.45
CA ARG A 23 -5.75 -22.42 -0.42
C ARG A 23 -4.70 -21.46 -0.98
N VAL A 24 -4.15 -21.76 -2.16
CA VAL A 24 -3.18 -20.88 -2.85
C VAL A 24 -3.80 -19.51 -3.13
N ALA A 25 -5.06 -19.46 -3.60
CA ALA A 25 -5.75 -18.19 -3.84
C ALA A 25 -5.93 -17.38 -2.54
N LYS A 26 -6.23 -18.03 -1.40
CA LYS A 26 -6.33 -17.37 -0.09
C LYS A 26 -4.97 -16.82 0.37
N GLU A 27 -3.92 -17.60 0.27
CA GLU A 27 -2.54 -17.20 0.63
C GLU A 27 -2.09 -16.00 -0.23
N LEU A 28 -2.34 -16.07 -1.55
CA LEU A 28 -2.05 -14.97 -2.47
C LEU A 28 -2.84 -13.71 -2.12
N ASN A 29 -4.14 -13.82 -1.84
CA ASN A 29 -4.97 -12.69 -1.48
C ASN A 29 -4.49 -12.02 -0.18
N GLN A 30 -4.12 -12.82 0.84
CA GLN A 30 -3.55 -12.29 2.08
C GLN A 30 -2.23 -11.56 1.82
N SER A 31 -1.35 -12.13 1.00
CA SER A 31 -0.09 -11.48 0.61
C SER A 31 -0.33 -10.18 -0.16
N MET A 32 -1.30 -10.15 -1.06
CA MET A 32 -1.65 -8.95 -1.83
C MET A 32 -2.20 -7.85 -0.93
N ALA A 33 -3.09 -8.18 0.01
CA ALA A 33 -3.61 -7.21 0.97
C ALA A 33 -2.50 -6.60 1.84
N ALA A 34 -1.54 -7.43 2.28
CA ALA A 34 -0.37 -6.94 3.02
C ALA A 34 0.51 -6.02 2.17
N ASN A 35 0.73 -6.35 0.89
CA ASN A 35 1.49 -5.50 -0.03
C ASN A 35 0.79 -4.17 -0.29
N GLN A 36 -0.53 -4.17 -0.52
CA GLN A 36 -1.30 -2.93 -0.72
C GLN A 36 -1.23 -2.03 0.52
N ALA A 37 -1.33 -2.58 1.73
CA ALA A 37 -1.18 -1.82 2.96
C ALA A 37 0.23 -1.18 3.07
N ARG A 38 1.28 -1.92 2.68
CA ARG A 38 2.66 -1.40 2.65
C ARG A 38 2.83 -0.29 1.60
N GLU A 39 2.25 -0.43 0.41
CA GLU A 39 2.29 0.59 -0.64
C GLU A 39 1.58 1.88 -0.21
N LEU A 40 0.41 1.77 0.44
CA LEU A 40 -0.30 2.92 1.01
C LEU A 40 0.54 3.62 2.07
N LEU A 41 1.14 2.86 2.99
CA LEU A 41 2.03 3.40 4.01
C LEU A 41 3.24 4.11 3.38
N ALA A 42 3.89 3.49 2.39
CA ALA A 42 5.03 4.10 1.70
C ALA A 42 4.64 5.42 1.02
N THR A 43 3.48 5.47 0.38
CA THR A 43 2.96 6.68 -0.28
C THR A 43 2.70 7.80 0.72
N ASP A 44 2.05 7.50 1.85
CA ASP A 44 1.80 8.47 2.92
C ASP A 44 3.10 9.00 3.55
N LEU A 45 4.07 8.12 3.80
CA LEU A 45 5.39 8.50 4.32
C LEU A 45 6.15 9.41 3.36
N LEU A 46 6.17 9.09 2.06
CA LEU A 46 6.80 9.94 1.04
C LEU A 46 6.13 11.31 0.96
N TYR A 47 4.80 11.37 1.03
CA TYR A 47 4.06 12.63 1.08
C TYR A 47 4.47 13.48 2.29
N LYS A 48 4.57 12.88 3.48
CA LYS A 48 4.99 13.56 4.71
C LYS A 48 6.44 14.05 4.66
N VAL A 49 7.37 13.24 4.13
CA VAL A 49 8.76 13.67 3.90
C VAL A 49 8.79 14.89 2.98
N GLY A 50 8.04 14.87 1.88
CA GLY A 50 7.94 16.02 0.96
C GLY A 50 7.38 17.27 1.64
N LYS A 51 6.32 17.13 2.45
CA LYS A 51 5.75 18.24 3.22
C LYS A 51 6.74 18.83 4.23
N LEU A 52 7.51 17.98 4.92
CA LEU A 52 8.55 18.44 5.85
C LEU A 52 9.68 19.19 5.13
N ALA A 53 10.08 18.74 3.95
CA ALA A 53 11.08 19.43 3.14
C ALA A 53 10.63 20.85 2.73
N LEU A 54 9.35 21.01 2.34
CA LEU A 54 8.78 22.33 2.04
C LEU A 54 8.74 23.24 3.27
N ILE A 55 8.34 22.71 4.42
CA ILE A 55 8.35 23.45 5.69
C ILE A 55 9.78 23.87 6.06
N GLN A 56 10.76 23.00 5.84
CA GLN A 56 12.17 23.33 6.04
C GLN A 56 12.58 24.50 5.15
N GLU A 57 12.22 24.49 3.86
CA GLU A 57 12.54 25.60 2.94
C GLU A 57 11.94 26.93 3.42
N GLU A 58 10.67 26.91 3.85
CA GLU A 58 9.99 28.09 4.42
C GLU A 58 10.68 28.62 5.69
N ILE A 59 11.07 27.72 6.60
CA ILE A 59 11.81 28.09 7.82
C ILE A 59 13.16 28.72 7.45
N LEU A 60 13.89 28.14 6.50
CA LEU A 60 15.21 28.62 6.12
C LEU A 60 15.18 29.96 5.37
N GLY A 61 14.07 30.28 4.69
CA GLY A 61 13.84 31.60 4.12
C GLY A 61 13.82 32.72 5.18
N ASN A 62 13.33 32.40 6.39
CA ASN A 62 13.19 33.36 7.49
C ASN A 62 14.32 33.27 8.54
N THR A 63 14.90 32.07 8.71
CA THR A 63 15.89 31.79 9.75
C THR A 63 16.93 30.79 9.24
N PRO A 64 17.95 31.25 8.49
CA PRO A 64 18.96 30.37 7.88
C PRO A 64 19.73 29.52 8.90
N ASN A 65 19.93 30.04 10.12
CA ASN A 65 20.64 29.34 11.19
C ASN A 65 19.92 28.09 11.70
N ALA A 66 18.63 27.90 11.35
CA ALA A 66 17.86 26.73 11.74
C ALA A 66 18.23 25.47 10.93
N LYS A 67 19.07 25.57 9.89
CA LYS A 67 19.40 24.48 8.96
C LYS A 67 19.81 23.18 9.62
N VAL A 68 20.67 23.25 10.63
CA VAL A 68 21.16 22.05 11.31
C VAL A 68 20.01 21.31 12.02
N TYR A 69 19.08 22.04 12.61
CA TYR A 69 17.93 21.47 13.31
C TYR A 69 16.90 20.90 12.34
N THR A 70 16.58 21.63 11.27
CA THR A 70 15.60 21.18 10.26
C THR A 70 16.13 19.97 9.48
N ASP A 71 17.40 19.96 9.11
CA ASP A 71 18.06 18.80 8.49
C ASP A 71 18.03 17.58 9.41
N TYR A 72 18.32 17.75 10.71
CA TYR A 72 18.28 16.66 11.67
C TYR A 72 16.89 16.04 11.76
N ILE A 73 15.85 16.87 11.90
CA ILE A 73 14.46 16.41 12.00
C ILE A 73 14.05 15.66 10.73
N LEU A 74 14.33 16.22 9.55
CA LEU A 74 13.98 15.59 8.27
C LEU A 74 14.68 14.24 8.11
N ARG A 75 15.97 14.16 8.44
CA ARG A 75 16.75 12.91 8.40
C ARG A 75 16.22 11.88 9.40
N ALA A 76 15.96 12.27 10.64
CA ALA A 76 15.44 11.39 11.68
C ALA A 76 14.07 10.83 11.29
N PHE A 77 13.16 11.69 10.83
CA PHE A 77 11.84 11.27 10.36
C PHE A 77 11.97 10.30 9.17
N THR A 78 12.80 10.61 8.18
CA THR A 78 13.02 9.76 7.00
C THR A 78 13.58 8.40 7.40
N TYR A 79 14.58 8.37 8.28
CA TYR A 79 15.18 7.14 8.78
C TYR A 79 14.16 6.27 9.52
N HIS A 80 13.44 6.83 10.50
CA HIS A 80 12.42 6.09 11.25
C HIS A 80 11.28 5.60 10.37
N SER A 81 10.90 6.37 9.35
CA SER A 81 9.89 5.98 8.37
C SER A 81 10.36 4.79 7.52
N ALA A 82 11.62 4.80 7.07
CA ALA A 82 12.20 3.69 6.32
C ALA A 82 12.29 2.40 7.15
N GLU A 83 12.61 2.49 8.45
CA GLU A 83 12.60 1.33 9.36
C GLU A 83 11.22 0.68 9.49
N LYS A 84 10.14 1.44 9.33
CA LYS A 84 8.75 0.90 9.37
C LYS A 84 8.30 0.22 8.09
N LEU A 85 9.07 0.38 7.01
CA LEU A 85 8.79 -0.24 5.71
C LEU A 85 9.56 -1.57 5.49
N LYS A 86 10.47 -1.93 6.39
CA LYS A 86 11.12 -3.25 6.45
C LYS A 86 10.12 -4.32 6.93
#